data_AF-A0AAU8PBK0-F1
#
_entry.id   AF-A0AAU8PBK0-F1
#
_cell.length_a   1.000
_cell.length_b   1.000
_cell.length_c   1.000
_cell.angle_alpha   90.00
_cell.angle_beta   90.00
_cell.angle_gamma   90.00
#
_symmetry.space_group_name_H-M   'P 1'
#
loop_
_entity.id
_entity.type
_entity.pdbx_description
1 polymer ?
#
loop_
_entity_poly.entity_id
_entity_poly.type
_entity_poly.pdbx_seq_one_letter_code
_entity_poly.pdbx_strand_id
1 'polypeptide(L)'
;MHIDLLPTAESIVPAELTGCTAVVFDVLRATSTIVTAIAHGCRGVVTVVDTAEAQEVAARLAGENTPVLLAGERGGEKIPGFPHGNSPLEYPPEVVGGKVLVLTTSNGTRALNATIEGTHTVLVGSLLNARAVAQKACRLGRDVTLVCAGTQGKFSLEDTLAAGMVVLEMVEMMDPGWLCSNHQPPSLDLADLAVAALHLALAYRENPRRAFNRSHHGRKLFSMGLAADLDWCASLNTFEVVPVLKAAKKENGYPIIEKC
;
A
#
# COMPACT_ATOMS: atom_id res chain seq x y z
N MET A 1 14.53 -14.19 -10.13
CA MET A 1 13.81 -13.00 -9.67
C MET A 1 14.48 -12.55 -8.39
N HIS A 2 15.10 -11.39 -8.44
CA HIS A 2 15.64 -10.71 -7.27
C HIS A 2 14.52 -9.96 -6.55
N ILE A 3 14.52 -10.00 -5.22
CA ILE A 3 13.57 -9.26 -4.38
C ILE A 3 14.36 -8.42 -3.39
N ASP A 4 14.21 -7.10 -3.54
CA ASP A 4 14.77 -6.12 -2.63
C ASP A 4 13.66 -5.44 -1.80
N LEU A 5 14.05 -4.83 -0.68
CA LEU A 5 13.15 -4.09 0.20
C LEU A 5 13.77 -2.74 0.59
N LEU A 6 13.02 -1.67 0.38
CA LEU A 6 13.35 -0.32 0.85
C LEU A 6 12.56 -0.02 2.14
N PRO A 7 13.23 0.32 3.27
CA PRO A 7 12.56 0.42 4.57
C PRO A 7 11.71 1.69 4.75
N THR A 8 11.95 2.72 3.94
CA THR A 8 11.24 4.01 4.00
C THR A 8 11.17 4.68 2.63
N ALA A 9 10.28 5.67 2.48
CA ALA A 9 10.19 6.48 1.27
C ALA A 9 11.49 7.27 0.98
N GLU A 10 12.26 7.65 2.00
CA GLU A 10 13.54 8.35 1.87
C GLU A 10 14.66 7.46 1.35
N SER A 11 14.46 6.14 1.38
CA SER A 11 15.41 5.16 0.82
C SER A 11 15.23 4.96 -0.68
N ILE A 12 14.23 5.60 -1.30
CA ILE A 12 13.94 5.47 -2.72
C ILE A 12 15.00 6.23 -3.52
N VAL A 13 15.72 5.49 -4.38
CA VAL A 13 16.56 6.02 -5.43
C VAL A 13 15.91 5.70 -6.78
N PRO A 14 15.23 6.66 -7.46
CA PRO A 14 14.42 6.37 -8.64
C PRO A 14 15.17 5.62 -9.74
N ALA A 15 16.46 5.92 -9.95
CA ALA A 15 17.28 5.24 -10.95
C ALA A 15 17.40 3.72 -10.71
N GLU A 16 17.38 3.28 -9.46
CA GLU A 16 17.50 1.86 -9.06
C GLU A 16 16.19 1.09 -9.23
N LEU A 17 15.05 1.78 -9.41
CA LEU A 17 13.75 1.16 -9.67
C LEU A 17 13.50 0.86 -11.16
N THR A 18 14.41 1.29 -12.04
CA THR A 18 14.27 1.16 -13.50
C THR A 18 14.17 -0.31 -13.90
N GLY A 19 13.07 -0.69 -14.54
CA GLY A 19 12.87 -2.06 -15.04
C GLY A 19 12.32 -3.06 -14.01
N CYS A 20 12.28 -2.69 -12.73
CA CYS A 20 11.72 -3.50 -11.65
C CYS A 20 10.20 -3.30 -11.51
N THR A 21 9.52 -4.27 -10.89
CA THR A 21 8.16 -4.12 -10.37
C THR A 21 8.25 -3.57 -8.96
N ALA A 22 7.78 -2.34 -8.74
CA ALA A 22 7.71 -1.79 -7.40
C ALA A 22 6.36 -2.09 -6.74
N VAL A 23 6.38 -2.40 -5.44
CA VAL A 23 5.18 -2.57 -4.62
C VAL A 23 5.27 -1.64 -3.42
N VAL A 24 4.34 -0.70 -3.27
CA VAL A 24 4.35 0.27 -2.16
C VAL A 24 3.43 -0.19 -1.03
N PHE A 25 3.91 -0.04 0.21
CA PHE A 25 3.20 -0.35 1.46
C PHE A 25 3.17 0.86 2.39
N ASP A 26 1.97 1.26 2.79
CA ASP A 26 1.67 2.17 3.91
C ASP A 26 0.42 1.58 4.57
N VAL A 27 0.64 0.53 5.37
CA VAL A 27 -0.42 -0.38 5.83
C VAL A 27 -1.37 0.33 6.78
N LEU A 28 -0.84 1.25 7.58
CA LEU A 28 -1.56 2.06 8.54
C LEU A 28 -1.42 3.54 8.15
N ARG A 29 -2.22 4.05 7.22
CA ARG A 29 -3.41 3.41 6.60
C ARG A 29 -3.51 3.57 5.10
N ALA A 30 -2.64 4.35 4.45
CA ALA A 30 -2.92 4.87 3.11
C ALA A 30 -3.16 3.76 2.06
N THR A 31 -2.31 2.74 2.01
CA THR A 31 -2.47 1.64 1.06
C THR A 31 -3.65 0.73 1.40
N SER A 32 -3.94 0.48 2.68
CA SER A 32 -5.14 -0.25 3.09
C SER A 32 -6.43 0.49 2.71
N THR A 33 -6.44 1.82 2.82
CA THR A 33 -7.53 2.69 2.36
C THR A 33 -7.70 2.60 0.85
N ILE A 34 -6.61 2.72 0.08
CA ILE A 34 -6.64 2.62 -1.40
C ILE A 34 -7.16 1.25 -1.85
N VAL A 35 -6.64 0.16 -1.27
CA VAL A 35 -7.06 -1.20 -1.59
C VAL A 35 -8.55 -1.40 -1.29
N THR A 36 -9.01 -0.94 -0.12
CA THR A 36 -10.42 -1.05 0.28
C THR A 36 -11.33 -0.25 -0.64
N ALA A 37 -10.99 1.01 -0.93
CA ALA A 37 -11.76 1.86 -1.84
C ALA A 37 -11.90 1.23 -3.23
N ILE A 38 -10.80 0.77 -3.82
CA ILE A 38 -10.80 0.12 -5.14
C ILE A 38 -11.58 -1.20 -5.12
N ALA A 39 -11.45 -2.00 -4.05
CA ALA A 39 -12.21 -3.23 -3.88
C ALA A 39 -13.74 -2.96 -3.80
N HIS A 40 -14.13 -1.85 -3.17
CA HIS A 40 -15.51 -1.40 -3.05
C HIS A 40 -16.03 -0.61 -4.26
N GLY A 41 -15.30 -0.64 -5.39
CA GLY A 41 -15.77 -0.10 -6.67
C GLY A 41 -15.41 1.36 -6.92
N CYS A 42 -14.43 1.92 -6.21
CA CYS A 42 -13.83 3.19 -6.59
C CYS A 42 -13.34 3.12 -8.04
N ARG A 43 -13.64 4.15 -8.84
CA ARG A 43 -13.16 4.24 -10.21
C ARG A 43 -11.64 4.35 -10.26
N GLY A 44 -11.08 5.12 -9.34
CA GLY A 44 -9.64 5.25 -9.16
C GLY A 44 -9.29 6.22 -8.04
N VAL A 45 -8.04 6.19 -7.61
CA VAL A 45 -7.51 7.07 -6.55
C VAL A 45 -6.43 7.96 -7.14
N VAL A 46 -6.56 9.27 -6.94
CA VAL A 46 -5.52 10.25 -7.23
C VAL A 46 -4.86 10.65 -5.92
N THR A 47 -3.55 10.47 -5.83
CA THR A 47 -2.78 10.79 -4.63
C THR A 47 -1.97 12.07 -4.82
N VAL A 48 -2.04 12.97 -3.85
CA VAL A 48 -1.26 14.21 -3.85
C VAL A 48 -0.60 14.45 -2.50
N VAL A 49 0.47 15.26 -2.49
CA VAL A 49 1.24 15.52 -1.28
C VAL A 49 0.59 16.63 -0.47
N ASP A 50 0.22 17.74 -1.11
CA ASP A 50 -0.24 18.93 -0.42
C ASP A 50 -1.76 18.99 -0.25
N THR A 51 -2.19 19.57 0.87
CA THR A 51 -3.61 19.71 1.20
C THR A 51 -4.33 20.67 0.24
N ALA A 52 -3.69 21.79 -0.10
CA ALA A 52 -4.23 22.76 -1.03
C ALA A 52 -4.36 22.15 -2.44
N GLU A 53 -3.32 21.44 -2.89
CA GLU A 53 -3.34 20.70 -4.15
C GLU A 53 -4.50 19.69 -4.19
N ALA A 54 -4.75 18.95 -3.10
CA ALA A 54 -5.86 18.00 -3.02
C ALA A 54 -7.23 18.67 -3.25
N GLN A 55 -7.43 19.87 -2.70
CA GLN A 55 -8.66 20.63 -2.91
C GLN A 55 -8.79 21.11 -4.36
N GLU A 56 -7.69 21.62 -4.93
CA GLU A 56 -7.64 22.07 -6.33
C GLU A 56 -7.91 20.92 -7.30
N VAL A 57 -7.27 19.77 -7.11
CA VAL A 57 -7.48 18.55 -7.91
C VAL A 57 -8.92 18.10 -7.81
N ALA A 58 -9.48 18.04 -6.59
CA ALA A 58 -10.85 17.60 -6.39
C ALA A 58 -11.85 18.53 -7.08
N ALA A 59 -11.67 19.85 -6.97
CA ALA A 59 -12.52 20.83 -7.63
C ALA A 59 -12.44 20.71 -9.16
N ARG A 60 -11.23 20.52 -9.70
CA ARG A 60 -11.01 20.36 -11.15
C ARG A 60 -11.69 19.12 -11.69
N LEU A 61 -11.51 17.98 -11.04
CA LEU A 61 -12.14 16.71 -11.43
C LEU A 61 -13.67 16.78 -11.32
N ALA A 62 -14.20 17.43 -10.29
CA ALA A 62 -15.64 17.59 -10.11
C ALA A 62 -16.30 18.43 -11.21
N GLY A 63 -15.59 19.42 -11.76
CA GLY A 63 -16.07 20.28 -12.86
C GLY A 63 -16.36 19.55 -14.18
N GLU A 64 -15.93 18.29 -14.31
CA GLU A 64 -16.07 17.49 -15.53
C GLU A 64 -17.13 16.39 -15.40
N ASN A 65 -18.15 16.58 -14.55
CA ASN A 65 -19.20 15.59 -14.25
C ASN A 65 -18.68 14.25 -13.71
N THR A 66 -17.45 14.22 -13.19
CA THR A 66 -16.94 13.08 -12.43
C THR A 66 -17.36 13.21 -10.97
N PRO A 67 -18.02 12.21 -10.38
CA PRO A 67 -18.22 12.17 -8.93
C PRO A 67 -16.87 12.02 -8.21
N VAL A 68 -16.53 12.97 -7.34
CA VAL A 68 -15.26 13.02 -6.62
C VAL A 68 -15.48 12.93 -5.11
N LEU A 69 -14.61 12.20 -4.42
CA LEU A 69 -14.44 12.24 -2.97
C LEU A 69 -13.11 12.91 -2.64
N LEU A 70 -13.10 13.79 -1.63
CA LEU A 70 -11.89 14.38 -1.10
C LEU A 70 -11.61 13.80 0.28
N ALA A 71 -10.41 13.26 0.47
CA ALA A 71 -10.01 12.65 1.72
C ALA A 71 -8.57 12.92 2.09
N GLY A 72 -8.27 12.84 3.38
CA GLY A 72 -6.90 12.90 3.81
C GLY A 72 -6.71 12.94 5.31
N GLU A 73 -5.46 12.77 5.71
CA GLU A 73 -5.07 12.84 7.10
C GLU A 73 -3.78 13.65 7.31
N ARG A 74 -3.63 14.19 8.51
CA ARG A 74 -2.35 14.65 9.06
C ARG A 74 -2.21 14.11 10.46
N GLY A 75 -1.10 13.42 10.72
CA GLY A 75 -0.82 12.86 12.05
C GLY A 75 -1.80 11.79 12.52
N GLY A 76 -2.57 11.18 11.63
CA GLY A 76 -3.60 10.19 11.90
C GLY A 76 -5.03 10.76 11.95
N GLU A 77 -5.20 12.08 11.97
CA GLU A 77 -6.49 12.74 12.06
C GLU A 77 -6.99 13.22 10.71
N LYS A 78 -8.31 13.20 10.52
CA LYS A 78 -8.94 13.79 9.33
C LYS A 78 -8.59 15.28 9.25
N ILE A 79 -8.23 15.74 8.05
CA ILE A 79 -7.91 17.15 7.82
C ILE A 79 -9.16 18.00 8.08
N PRO A 80 -9.09 19.09 8.89
CA PRO A 80 -10.22 19.98 9.09
C PRO A 80 -10.80 20.50 7.76
N GLY A 81 -12.12 20.40 7.61
CA GLY A 81 -12.82 20.77 6.38
C GLY A 81 -12.85 19.70 5.29
N PHE A 82 -12.12 18.59 5.43
CA PHE A 82 -12.24 17.46 4.50
C PHE A 82 -13.45 16.59 4.87
N PRO A 83 -14.23 16.11 3.88
CA PRO A 83 -15.39 15.29 4.15
C PRO A 83 -15.00 13.92 4.72
N HIS A 84 -13.93 13.31 4.21
CA HIS A 84 -13.46 11.97 4.60
C HIS A 84 -12.01 11.96 5.14
N GLY A 85 -11.71 10.99 6.01
CA GLY A 85 -10.39 10.75 6.59
C GLY A 85 -9.62 9.63 5.87
N ASN A 86 -8.58 9.10 6.53
CA ASN A 86 -7.80 7.98 6.01
C ASN A 86 -8.16 6.65 6.69
N SER A 87 -9.37 6.51 7.24
CA SER A 87 -9.87 5.22 7.73
C SER A 87 -10.41 4.41 6.55
N PRO A 88 -9.96 3.16 6.32
CA PRO A 88 -10.53 2.31 5.27
C PRO A 88 -12.03 2.05 5.45
N LEU A 89 -12.53 2.15 6.68
CA LEU A 89 -13.94 1.92 7.02
C LEU A 89 -14.87 3.07 6.57
N GLU A 90 -14.31 4.23 6.19
CA GLU A 90 -15.10 5.35 5.64
C GLU A 90 -15.52 5.15 4.17
N TYR A 91 -15.12 4.03 3.55
CA TYR A 91 -15.28 3.79 2.11
C TYR A 91 -16.12 2.54 1.78
N PRO A 92 -17.36 2.39 2.28
CA PRO A 92 -18.23 1.31 1.84
C PRO A 92 -18.74 1.53 0.40
N PRO A 93 -19.19 0.48 -0.32
CA PRO A 93 -19.55 0.57 -1.74
C PRO A 93 -20.49 1.72 -2.11
N GLU A 94 -21.48 2.03 -1.27
CA GLU A 94 -22.44 3.12 -1.47
C GLU A 94 -21.81 4.52 -1.38
N VAL A 95 -20.67 4.66 -0.70
CA VAL A 95 -19.94 5.93 -0.60
C VAL A 95 -19.01 6.11 -1.80
N VAL A 96 -18.27 5.07 -2.19
CA VAL A 96 -17.12 5.18 -3.10
C VAL A 96 -17.39 4.65 -4.52
N GLY A 97 -18.41 3.83 -4.72
CA GLY A 97 -18.73 3.20 -6.00
C GLY A 97 -18.81 4.20 -7.17
N GLY A 98 -18.01 3.96 -8.21
CA GLY A 98 -17.97 4.77 -9.44
C GLY A 98 -17.33 6.16 -9.29
N LYS A 99 -16.88 6.54 -8.09
CA LYS A 99 -16.27 7.85 -7.82
C LYS A 99 -14.75 7.80 -7.93
N VAL A 100 -14.14 8.95 -8.17
CA VAL A 100 -12.68 9.13 -8.01
C VAL A 100 -12.39 9.65 -6.60
N LEU A 101 -11.46 9.01 -5.91
CA LEU A 101 -10.99 9.45 -4.60
C LEU A 101 -9.72 10.29 -4.76
N VAL A 102 -9.74 11.54 -4.31
CA VAL A 102 -8.54 12.37 -4.14
C VAL A 102 -8.06 12.21 -2.70
N LEU A 103 -6.86 11.67 -2.51
CA LEU A 103 -6.31 11.31 -1.20
C LEU A 103 -4.97 12.01 -0.96
N THR A 104 -4.83 12.69 0.18
CA THR A 104 -3.55 13.19 0.69
C THR A 104 -3.24 12.63 2.07
N THR A 105 -2.01 12.17 2.28
CA THR A 105 -1.58 11.57 3.55
C THR A 105 -0.18 12.02 3.92
N SER A 106 0.19 11.77 5.16
CA SER A 106 1.47 12.14 5.74
C SER A 106 2.62 11.32 5.21
N ASN A 107 2.43 10.10 4.68
CA ASN A 107 3.54 9.21 4.26
C ASN A 107 3.30 8.59 2.87
N GLY A 108 2.20 7.85 2.70
CA GLY A 108 1.98 6.99 1.53
C GLY A 108 1.96 7.72 0.19
N THR A 109 1.46 8.96 0.13
CA THR A 109 1.46 9.73 -1.13
C THR A 109 2.87 10.12 -1.57
N ARG A 110 3.80 10.36 -0.64
CA ARG A 110 5.22 10.60 -0.97
C ARG A 110 5.88 9.32 -1.49
N ALA A 111 5.64 8.19 -0.84
CA ALA A 111 6.19 6.90 -1.27
C ALA A 111 5.73 6.53 -2.69
N LEU A 112 4.42 6.66 -2.98
CA LEU A 112 3.85 6.39 -4.29
C LEU A 112 4.42 7.32 -5.37
N ASN A 113 4.50 8.62 -5.09
CA ASN A 113 5.02 9.61 -6.05
C ASN A 113 6.51 9.42 -6.32
N ALA A 114 7.34 9.22 -5.30
CA ALA A 114 8.77 8.96 -5.49
C ALA A 114 9.03 7.64 -6.23
N THR A 115 8.20 6.61 -6.00
CA THR A 115 8.35 5.32 -6.67
C THR A 115 8.00 5.41 -8.15
N ILE A 116 6.90 6.10 -8.51
CA ILE A 116 6.46 6.18 -9.91
C ILE A 116 7.39 7.02 -10.80
N GLU A 117 8.25 7.85 -10.21
CA GLU A 117 9.33 8.55 -10.95
C GLU A 117 10.40 7.57 -11.46
N GLY A 118 10.63 6.47 -10.75
CA GLY A 118 11.66 5.46 -11.07
C GLY A 118 11.16 4.23 -11.83
N THR A 119 9.84 4.02 -11.92
CA THR A 119 9.28 2.85 -12.62
C THR A 119 8.00 3.18 -13.39
N HIS A 120 7.68 2.35 -14.38
CA HIS A 120 6.48 2.53 -15.19
C HIS A 120 5.20 2.01 -14.52
N THR A 121 5.32 1.15 -13.52
CA THR A 121 4.18 0.48 -12.88
C THR A 121 4.49 0.22 -11.41
N VAL A 122 3.63 0.74 -10.54
CA VAL A 122 3.69 0.54 -9.10
C VAL A 122 2.44 -0.20 -8.65
N LEU A 123 2.61 -1.33 -7.98
CA LEU A 123 1.52 -2.05 -7.33
C LEU A 123 1.30 -1.47 -5.92
N VAL A 124 0.04 -1.40 -5.49
CA VAL A 124 -0.30 -0.99 -4.12
C VAL A 124 -0.56 -2.24 -3.29
N GLY A 125 0.28 -2.44 -2.27
CA GLY A 125 0.22 -3.61 -1.39
C GLY A 125 -0.22 -3.25 0.03
N SER A 126 -0.96 -4.18 0.64
CA SER A 126 -1.34 -4.18 2.04
C SER A 126 -1.49 -5.63 2.52
N LEU A 127 -1.75 -5.83 3.81
CA LEU A 127 -2.14 -7.17 4.31
C LEU A 127 -3.44 -7.68 3.66
N LEU A 128 -4.35 -6.77 3.28
CA LEU A 128 -5.65 -7.10 2.70
C LEU A 128 -5.55 -7.81 1.34
N ASN A 129 -4.43 -7.67 0.63
CA ASN A 129 -4.28 -8.17 -0.74
C ASN A 129 -2.89 -8.76 -1.04
N ALA A 130 -2.14 -9.17 -0.01
CA ALA A 130 -0.76 -9.63 -0.13
C ALA A 130 -0.60 -10.76 -1.18
N ARG A 131 -1.48 -11.76 -1.16
CA ARG A 131 -1.50 -12.87 -2.13
C ARG A 131 -1.73 -12.41 -3.56
N ALA A 132 -2.70 -11.51 -3.76
CA ALA A 132 -3.01 -11.00 -5.10
C ALA A 132 -1.84 -10.19 -5.68
N VAL A 133 -1.18 -9.40 -4.83
CA VAL A 133 0.04 -8.65 -5.16
C VAL A 133 1.17 -9.60 -5.54
N ALA A 134 1.44 -10.62 -4.72
CA ALA A 134 2.45 -11.65 -4.98
C ALA A 134 2.21 -12.33 -6.33
N GLN A 135 0.98 -12.78 -6.60
CA GLN A 135 0.61 -13.38 -7.87
C GLN A 135 0.83 -12.43 -9.07
N LYS A 136 0.45 -11.16 -8.94
CA LYS A 136 0.63 -10.17 -10.00
C LYS A 136 2.11 -9.91 -10.26
N ALA A 137 2.93 -9.73 -9.22
CA ALA A 137 4.37 -9.52 -9.33
C ALA A 137 5.07 -10.74 -9.97
N CYS A 138 4.75 -11.97 -9.55
CA CYS A 138 5.27 -13.18 -10.20
C CYS A 138 4.90 -13.24 -11.69
N ARG A 139 3.66 -12.91 -12.06
CA ARG A 139 3.22 -12.88 -13.47
C ARG A 139 3.93 -11.81 -14.30
N LEU A 140 4.33 -10.70 -13.70
CA LEU A 140 5.11 -9.65 -14.39
C LEU A 140 6.53 -10.13 -14.70
N GLY A 141 7.05 -11.13 -13.99
CA GLY A 141 8.29 -11.81 -14.32
C GLY A 141 9.55 -10.94 -14.26
N ARG A 142 9.50 -9.85 -13.49
CA ARG A 142 10.60 -8.90 -13.28
C ARG A 142 11.11 -9.00 -11.86
N ASP A 143 12.29 -8.45 -11.60
CA ASP A 143 12.75 -8.22 -10.23
C ASP A 143 11.77 -7.29 -9.50
N VAL A 144 11.68 -7.47 -8.18
CA VAL A 144 10.67 -6.84 -7.34
C VAL A 144 11.34 -5.99 -6.30
N THR A 145 10.89 -4.74 -6.17
CA THR A 145 11.31 -3.86 -5.07
C THR A 145 10.11 -3.57 -4.19
N LEU A 146 10.16 -4.02 -2.94
CA LEU A 146 9.13 -3.80 -1.93
C LEU A 146 9.45 -2.49 -1.20
N VAL A 147 8.59 -1.49 -1.33
CA VAL A 147 8.85 -0.13 -0.85
C VAL A 147 7.93 0.17 0.35
N CYS A 148 8.51 0.18 1.54
CA CYS A 148 7.80 0.63 2.73
C CYS A 148 7.77 2.17 2.76
N ALA A 149 6.61 2.77 3.00
CA ALA A 149 6.50 4.21 3.16
C ALA A 149 7.21 4.68 4.43
N GLY A 150 7.13 3.87 5.49
CA GLY A 150 7.65 4.24 6.80
C GLY A 150 6.74 5.23 7.52
N THR A 151 7.14 5.63 8.73
CA THR A 151 6.44 6.66 9.50
C THR A 151 7.44 7.73 9.93
N GLN A 152 7.23 8.97 9.48
CA GLN A 152 8.13 10.10 9.80
C GLN A 152 9.60 9.82 9.45
N GLY A 153 9.83 9.23 8.28
CA GLY A 153 11.17 8.88 7.79
C GLY A 153 11.87 7.74 8.55
N LYS A 154 11.10 6.93 9.28
CA LYS A 154 11.61 5.79 10.04
C LYS A 154 10.93 4.50 9.61
N PHE A 155 11.66 3.40 9.83
CA PHE A 155 11.17 2.04 9.66
C PHE A 155 9.78 1.84 10.27
N SER A 156 8.91 1.18 9.51
CA SER A 156 7.55 0.81 9.89
C SER A 156 7.44 -0.70 10.03
N LEU A 157 7.03 -1.17 11.21
CA LEU A 157 6.90 -2.60 11.51
C LEU A 157 5.78 -3.22 10.67
N GLU A 158 4.65 -2.53 10.55
CA GLU A 158 3.49 -2.95 9.79
C GLU A 158 3.76 -2.99 8.28
N ASP A 159 4.47 -2.00 7.72
CA ASP A 159 4.79 -1.98 6.29
C ASP A 159 5.73 -3.13 5.93
N THR A 160 6.78 -3.31 6.74
CA THR A 160 7.75 -4.40 6.58
C THR A 160 7.09 -5.76 6.75
N LEU A 161 6.13 -5.88 7.69
CA LEU A 161 5.34 -7.08 7.85
C LEU A 161 4.54 -7.40 6.58
N ALA A 162 3.85 -6.42 6.00
CA ALA A 162 3.09 -6.63 4.77
C ALA A 162 3.97 -6.96 3.56
N ALA A 163 5.13 -6.31 3.43
CA ALA A 163 6.13 -6.67 2.45
C ALA A 163 6.59 -8.13 2.63
N GLY A 164 6.86 -8.54 3.88
CA GLY A 164 7.19 -9.92 4.22
C GLY A 164 6.08 -10.92 3.89
N MET A 165 4.80 -10.55 4.08
CA MET A 165 3.67 -11.41 3.70
C MET A 165 3.61 -11.61 2.19
N VAL A 166 3.93 -10.59 1.39
CA VAL A 166 4.04 -10.75 -0.07
C VAL A 166 5.17 -11.72 -0.43
N VAL A 167 6.35 -11.62 0.20
CA VAL A 167 7.46 -12.56 -0.01
C VAL A 167 7.04 -13.99 0.39
N LEU A 168 6.37 -14.14 1.54
CA LEU A 168 5.89 -15.44 2.01
C LEU A 168 4.91 -16.08 1.01
N GLU A 169 3.97 -15.30 0.48
CA GLU A 169 3.04 -15.77 -0.56
C GLU A 169 3.79 -16.18 -1.84
N MET A 170 4.81 -15.43 -2.25
CA MET A 170 5.65 -15.81 -3.41
C MET A 170 6.40 -17.13 -3.17
N VAL A 171 6.99 -17.30 -1.98
CA VAL A 171 7.69 -18.54 -1.59
C VAL A 171 6.74 -19.73 -1.65
N GLU A 172 5.57 -19.65 -1.02
CA GLU A 172 4.57 -20.73 -1.02
C GLU A 172 4.00 -21.04 -2.41
N MET A 173 3.94 -20.05 -3.31
CA MET A 173 3.56 -20.28 -4.70
C MET A 173 4.63 -21.04 -5.51
N MET A 174 5.91 -20.83 -5.20
CA MET A 174 7.03 -21.46 -5.89
C MET A 174 7.36 -22.84 -5.35
N ASP A 175 7.24 -23.03 -4.03
CA ASP A 175 7.46 -24.30 -3.33
C ASP A 175 6.30 -24.56 -2.35
N PRO A 176 5.18 -25.11 -2.84
CA PRO A 176 4.04 -25.43 -1.99
C PRO A 176 4.43 -26.41 -0.88
N GLY A 177 4.26 -26.00 0.38
CA GLY A 177 4.66 -26.78 1.55
C GLY A 177 6.06 -26.46 2.08
N TRP A 178 6.71 -25.41 1.57
CA TRP A 178 7.97 -24.88 2.13
C TRP A 178 7.89 -24.63 3.64
N LEU A 179 6.78 -24.06 4.12
CA LEU A 179 6.50 -23.88 5.55
C LEU A 179 6.60 -25.17 6.37
N CYS A 180 6.40 -26.34 5.76
CA CYS A 180 6.47 -27.65 6.41
C CYS A 180 7.80 -28.37 6.22
N SER A 181 8.63 -27.95 5.26
CA SER A 181 9.83 -28.68 4.86
C SER A 181 11.09 -28.22 5.60
N ASN A 182 11.10 -27.03 6.22
CA ASN A 182 12.23 -26.49 7.01
C ASN A 182 13.56 -26.39 6.23
N HIS A 183 13.50 -26.35 4.89
CA HIS A 183 14.65 -26.16 4.01
C HIS A 183 14.83 -24.69 3.63
N GLN A 184 15.95 -24.37 2.98
CA GLN A 184 16.20 -23.04 2.42
C GLN A 184 15.06 -22.65 1.46
N PRO A 185 14.62 -21.37 1.42
CA PRO A 185 13.58 -20.93 0.50
C PRO A 185 13.89 -21.32 -0.96
N PRO A 186 12.85 -21.47 -1.81
CA PRO A 186 13.02 -21.68 -3.25
C PRO A 186 13.91 -20.59 -3.87
N SER A 187 14.30 -20.77 -5.13
CA SER A 187 15.25 -19.92 -5.89
C SER A 187 14.78 -18.46 -6.15
N LEU A 188 14.33 -17.77 -5.11
CA LEU A 188 14.21 -16.33 -4.99
C LEU A 188 15.55 -15.82 -4.44
N ASP A 189 16.10 -14.83 -5.13
CA ASP A 189 17.26 -14.11 -4.65
C ASP A 189 16.78 -12.96 -3.76
N LEU A 190 16.82 -13.15 -2.44
CA LEU A 190 16.30 -12.19 -1.46
C LEU A 190 17.45 -11.34 -0.90
N ALA A 191 17.33 -10.02 -0.99
CA ALA A 191 18.19 -9.12 -0.23
C ALA A 191 17.98 -9.29 1.29
N ASP A 192 18.97 -8.91 2.10
CA ASP A 192 18.96 -9.10 3.56
C ASP A 192 17.70 -8.56 4.24
N LEU A 193 17.22 -7.39 3.82
CA LEU A 193 16.02 -6.79 4.41
C LEU A 193 14.74 -7.51 3.97
N ALA A 194 14.70 -8.09 2.77
CA ALA A 194 13.62 -8.97 2.34
C ALA A 194 13.61 -10.29 3.14
N VAL A 195 14.79 -10.85 3.46
CA VAL A 195 14.92 -12.00 4.38
C VAL A 195 14.39 -11.64 5.76
N ALA A 196 14.77 -10.49 6.32
CA ALA A 196 14.28 -10.03 7.61
C ALA A 196 12.74 -9.85 7.61
N ALA A 197 12.19 -9.28 6.53
CA ALA A 197 10.75 -9.13 6.37
C ALA A 197 10.02 -10.47 6.29
N LEU A 198 10.57 -11.46 5.56
CA LEU A 198 10.01 -12.82 5.52
C LEU A 198 9.97 -13.45 6.92
N HIS A 199 11.04 -13.32 7.71
CA HIS A 199 11.03 -13.81 9.10
C HIS A 199 10.02 -13.07 9.99
N LEU A 200 9.85 -11.76 9.78
CA LEU A 200 8.82 -10.99 10.46
C LEU A 200 7.42 -11.51 10.11
N ALA A 201 7.15 -11.79 8.83
CA ALA A 201 5.91 -12.38 8.37
C ALA A 201 5.67 -13.76 9.01
N LEU A 202 6.68 -14.64 9.01
CA LEU A 202 6.59 -15.94 9.67
C LEU A 202 6.23 -15.84 11.16
N ALA A 203 6.78 -14.84 11.86
CA ALA A 203 6.52 -14.61 13.28
C ALA A 203 5.10 -14.09 13.58
N TYR A 204 4.47 -13.38 12.63
CA TYR A 204 3.18 -12.72 12.83
C TYR A 204 2.04 -13.26 11.94
N ARG A 205 2.27 -14.23 11.05
CA ARG A 205 1.30 -14.74 10.07
C ARG A 205 -0.04 -15.19 10.65
N GLU A 206 -0.02 -15.82 11.82
CA GLU A 206 -1.24 -16.32 12.47
C GLU A 206 -2.06 -15.19 13.09
N ASN A 207 -1.41 -14.05 13.41
CA ASN A 207 -2.07 -12.90 14.02
C ASN A 207 -1.28 -11.60 13.75
N PRO A 208 -1.45 -10.99 12.55
CA PRO A 208 -0.74 -9.76 12.18
C PRO A 208 -1.06 -8.59 13.10
N ARG A 209 -2.28 -8.56 13.66
CA ARG A 209 -2.76 -7.54 14.59
C ARG A 209 -1.85 -7.37 15.81
N ARG A 210 -1.14 -8.43 16.23
CA ARG A 210 -0.14 -8.38 17.31
C ARG A 210 1.05 -7.48 16.97
N ALA A 211 1.47 -7.41 15.71
CA ALA A 211 2.53 -6.50 15.30
C ALA A 211 2.08 -5.03 15.46
N PHE A 212 0.84 -4.71 15.10
CA PHE A 212 0.31 -3.34 15.21
C PHE A 212 0.23 -2.86 16.66
N ASN A 213 -0.08 -3.76 17.60
CA ASN A 213 -0.03 -3.46 19.05
C ASN A 213 1.37 -3.11 19.55
N ARG A 214 2.41 -3.55 18.85
CA ARG A 214 3.82 -3.34 19.22
C ARG A 214 4.46 -2.22 18.41
N SER A 215 3.93 -1.91 17.23
CA SER A 215 4.44 -0.83 16.41
C SER A 215 4.17 0.54 17.02
N HIS A 216 5.05 1.50 16.72
CA HIS A 216 4.89 2.86 17.21
C HIS A 216 3.61 3.51 16.65
N HIS A 217 3.39 3.40 15.34
CA HIS A 217 2.24 4.02 14.70
C HIS A 217 0.92 3.31 15.06
N GLY A 218 0.91 1.97 15.14
CA GLY A 218 -0.27 1.22 15.55
C GLY A 218 -0.73 1.57 16.98
N ARG A 219 0.20 1.70 17.94
CA ARG A 219 -0.13 2.18 19.30
C ARG A 219 -0.67 3.62 19.30
N LYS A 220 -0.13 4.49 18.45
CA LYS A 220 -0.65 5.85 18.28
C LYS A 220 -2.10 5.83 17.79
N LEU A 221 -2.40 5.12 16.70
CA LEU A 221 -3.78 5.03 16.18
C LEU A 221 -4.74 4.41 17.20
N PHE A 222 -4.30 3.40 17.96
CA PHE A 222 -5.11 2.84 19.05
C PHE A 222 -5.48 3.90 20.10
N SER A 223 -4.52 4.73 20.52
CA SER A 223 -4.78 5.82 21.48
C SER A 223 -5.74 6.90 20.95
N MET A 224 -5.90 6.98 19.63
CA MET A 224 -6.84 7.89 18.95
C MET A 224 -8.24 7.26 18.76
N GLY A 225 -8.49 6.07 19.33
CA GLY A 225 -9.77 5.37 19.21
C GLY A 225 -9.96 4.60 17.90
N LEU A 226 -8.90 4.45 17.09
CA LEU A 226 -8.97 3.82 15.76
C LEU A 226 -8.69 2.31 15.82
N ALA A 227 -9.18 1.62 16.85
CA ALA A 227 -8.94 0.18 17.03
C ALA A 227 -9.55 -0.64 15.88
N ALA A 228 -10.74 -0.26 15.40
CA ALA A 228 -11.41 -0.93 14.28
C ALA A 228 -10.60 -0.84 12.97
N ASP A 229 -9.90 0.27 12.72
CA ASP A 229 -9.00 0.39 11.57
C ASP A 229 -7.84 -0.59 11.67
N LEU A 230 -7.27 -0.77 12.87
CA LEU A 230 -6.18 -1.72 13.09
C LEU A 230 -6.64 -3.16 12.85
N ASP A 231 -7.85 -3.51 13.27
CA ASP A 231 -8.43 -4.83 13.04
C ASP A 231 -8.71 -5.06 11.55
N TRP A 232 -9.27 -4.05 10.87
CA TRP A 232 -9.48 -4.09 9.42
C TRP A 232 -8.16 -4.27 8.68
N CYS A 233 -7.18 -3.40 8.89
CA CYS A 233 -5.89 -3.43 8.21
C CYS A 233 -5.07 -4.70 8.55
N ALA A 234 -5.39 -5.41 9.63
CA ALA A 234 -4.72 -6.66 10.01
C ALA A 234 -5.31 -7.89 9.30
N SER A 235 -6.44 -7.75 8.61
CA SER A 235 -7.06 -8.84 7.87
C SER A 235 -6.17 -9.26 6.70
N LEU A 236 -5.99 -10.57 6.52
CA LEU A 236 -5.15 -11.12 5.48
C LEU A 236 -5.97 -11.49 4.25
N ASN A 237 -5.54 -11.02 3.08
CA ASN A 237 -6.04 -11.48 1.78
C ASN A 237 -7.58 -11.39 1.62
N THR A 238 -8.21 -10.41 2.27
CA THR A 238 -9.65 -10.10 2.13
C THR A 238 -10.03 -9.77 0.70
N PHE A 239 -9.11 -9.19 -0.08
CA PHE A 239 -9.36 -8.73 -1.44
C PHE A 239 -8.39 -9.30 -2.45
N GLU A 240 -8.91 -9.65 -3.63
CA GLU A 240 -8.12 -10.10 -4.77
C GLU A 240 -7.70 -8.95 -5.71
N VAL A 241 -8.11 -7.72 -5.41
CA VAL A 241 -7.75 -6.56 -6.24
C VAL A 241 -6.30 -6.15 -6.02
N VAL A 242 -5.63 -5.77 -7.10
CA VAL A 242 -4.30 -5.14 -7.05
C VAL A 242 -4.44 -3.74 -7.66
N PRO A 243 -4.54 -2.68 -6.85
CA PRO A 243 -4.50 -1.32 -7.37
C PRO A 243 -3.13 -1.06 -7.99
N VAL A 244 -3.11 -0.38 -9.13
CA VAL A 244 -1.90 -0.11 -9.91
C VAL A 244 -1.84 1.36 -10.31
N LEU A 245 -0.72 1.99 -9.99
CA LEU A 245 -0.33 3.30 -10.49
C LEU A 245 0.55 3.11 -11.74
N LYS A 246 0.19 3.76 -12.84
CA LYS A 246 1.00 3.76 -14.08
C LYS A 246 1.35 5.18 -14.48
N ALA A 247 2.63 5.45 -14.76
CA ALA A 247 3.12 6.79 -15.10
C ALA A 247 2.40 7.40 -16.32
N ALA A 248 2.03 6.57 -17.28
CA ALA A 248 1.33 6.97 -18.51
C ALA A 248 -0.17 7.22 -18.32
N LYS A 249 -0.78 6.66 -17.27
CA LYS A 249 -2.22 6.82 -17.02
C LYS A 249 -2.45 8.03 -16.14
N LYS A 250 -3.27 8.96 -16.62
CA LYS A 250 -3.54 10.20 -15.94
C LYS A 250 -5.02 10.53 -15.99
N GLU A 251 -5.57 10.97 -14.87
CA GLU A 251 -6.87 11.61 -14.77
C GLU A 251 -6.66 13.12 -14.85
N ASN A 252 -6.99 13.70 -16.00
CA ASN A 252 -6.76 15.12 -16.32
C ASN A 252 -5.33 15.60 -16.09
N GLY A 253 -4.34 14.73 -16.25
CA GLY A 253 -2.93 15.08 -16.05
C GLY A 253 -2.34 14.65 -14.70
N TYR A 254 -3.16 14.15 -13.76
CA TYR A 254 -2.67 13.56 -12.51
C TYR A 254 -2.56 12.04 -12.61
N PRO A 255 -1.45 11.42 -12.16
CA PRO A 255 -1.36 9.96 -12.06
C PRO A 255 -2.53 9.37 -11.26
N ILE A 256 -3.14 8.31 -11.80
CA ILE A 256 -4.30 7.65 -11.18
C ILE A 256 -3.98 6.18 -10.87
N ILE A 257 -4.41 5.74 -9.69
CA ILE A 257 -4.37 4.36 -9.22
C ILE A 257 -5.71 3.71 -9.58
N GLU A 258 -5.68 2.62 -10.34
CA GLU A 258 -6.89 1.93 -10.80
C GLU A 258 -6.80 0.42 -10.53
N LYS A 259 -7.95 -0.26 -10.60
CA LYS A 259 -8.00 -1.73 -10.63
C LYS A 259 -7.34 -2.24 -11.92
N CYS A 260 -6.47 -3.26 -11.81
CA CYS A 260 -5.69 -3.78 -12.95
C CYS A 260 -5.73 -5.31 -13.07
#